data_AF-A0A1S3NE86-F1
#
_entry.id   AF-A0A1S3NE86-F1
#
_cell.length_a   1.000
_cell.length_b   1.000
_cell.length_c   1.000
_cell.angle_alpha   90.00
_cell.angle_beta   90.00
_cell.angle_gamma   90.00
#
_symmetry.space_group_name_H-M   'P 1'
#
loop_
_entity.id
_entity.type
_entity.pdbx_description
1 polymer ?
#
loop_
_entity_poly.entity_id
_entity_poly.type
_entity_poly.pdbx_seq_one_letter_code
_entity_poly.pdbx_strand_id
1 'polypeptide(L)'
;MSTQHQIMDSSLALGRLEINRPMVNLGTCLSGSVKEKGGSQAAHLNGCVPLSHQVAGHKYGVDKVGILQHPDGTVLKQLQPPPRGPREMQFYSKVYAEDCGDPCMLDLQHHLPKYFGTWSSPESPNELYLKLEDVTRRFQKPCIMDVKIGQKSYDPYASQEKRDQQIKKYPLMEEIGFLLLGMRVYKVNSDEYHSYDQHYGRGLLKDTITDGLSKFFSNGRSLRKDAIAASILKVQNILRWFEGQSQLTFYASSLLFVYEGLPPPSPEGHIFRGPPEKTTSAAVACCEPNEEVLEYNNNIQVAVPLDYSLSTMYAMYKKGCTRGHRGNATGATTTGPNPQEDNSTWKCPGLVSAEQPNGNGIKAQLEEAGVGEGGRGEPHPEQRASEVEVRMIDFAHVFPSESQDQGYIYGLKHLLEVLQQILHQ
;
A
#
# COMPACT_ATOMS: atom_id res chain seq x y z
N MET A 1 -38.98 3.53 -73.31
CA MET A 1 -38.66 4.82 -72.64
C MET A 1 -37.18 4.81 -72.28
N SER A 2 -36.51 5.96 -72.27
CA SER A 2 -35.06 6.07 -72.43
C SER A 2 -34.20 5.42 -71.33
N THR A 3 -33.15 4.72 -71.75
CA THR A 3 -31.93 4.47 -70.97
C THR A 3 -30.70 4.62 -71.87
N GLN A 4 -29.93 5.66 -71.58
CA GLN A 4 -28.70 6.14 -72.23
C GLN A 4 -28.16 7.18 -71.23
N HIS A 5 -26.87 7.37 -70.92
CA HIS A 5 -25.54 7.06 -71.46
C HIS A 5 -24.58 7.00 -70.22
N GLN A 6 -23.28 6.69 -70.22
CA GLN A 6 -22.32 6.00 -71.10
C GLN A 6 -20.99 5.90 -70.32
N ILE A 7 -20.17 4.89 -70.59
CA ILE A 7 -18.81 4.75 -70.02
C ILE A 7 -17.84 5.69 -70.73
N MET A 8 -16.94 6.38 -70.01
CA MET A 8 -15.64 6.75 -70.58
C MET A 8 -14.53 6.96 -69.55
N ASP A 9 -13.36 6.36 -69.83
CA ASP A 9 -12.09 6.61 -69.16
C ASP A 9 -11.61 8.07 -69.33
N SER A 10 -10.76 8.53 -68.41
CA SER A 10 -9.77 9.57 -68.72
C SER A 10 -8.52 9.44 -67.85
N SER A 11 -7.40 9.20 -68.51
CA SER A 11 -6.06 9.14 -67.92
C SER A 11 -5.26 10.39 -68.28
N LEU A 12 -4.41 10.83 -67.34
CA LEU A 12 -3.22 11.69 -67.54
C LEU A 12 -3.41 13.10 -68.15
N ALA A 13 -3.21 14.13 -67.31
CA ALA A 13 -2.36 15.28 -67.66
C ALA A 13 -1.79 15.97 -66.39
N LEU A 14 -0.54 16.45 -66.47
CA LEU A 14 0.22 17.04 -65.35
C LEU A 14 0.04 18.56 -65.25
N GLY A 15 0.09 19.10 -64.03
CA GLY A 15 0.24 20.53 -63.74
C GLY A 15 0.86 20.78 -62.36
N ARG A 16 2.08 21.32 -62.32
CA ARG A 16 2.81 21.70 -61.08
C ARG A 16 2.08 22.79 -60.28
N LEU A 17 2.17 22.75 -58.94
CA LEU A 17 2.88 23.79 -58.17
C LEU A 17 3.01 23.47 -56.65
N GLU A 18 4.27 23.36 -56.23
CA GLU A 18 4.93 23.69 -54.95
C GLU A 18 4.37 23.32 -53.56
N ILE A 19 5.29 22.78 -52.75
CA ILE A 19 5.16 22.41 -51.34
C ILE A 19 5.86 23.49 -50.49
N ASN A 20 5.16 24.10 -49.54
CA ASN A 20 5.76 25.00 -48.56
C ASN A 20 6.03 24.30 -47.21
N ARG A 21 7.30 24.29 -46.79
CA ARG A 21 7.74 23.97 -45.42
C ARG A 21 7.69 25.23 -44.54
N PRO A 22 7.51 25.09 -43.22
CA PRO A 22 8.10 26.01 -42.24
C PRO A 22 9.47 25.51 -41.76
N MET A 23 10.36 26.45 -41.42
CA MET A 23 11.75 26.21 -41.02
C MET A 23 11.91 25.73 -39.57
N VAL A 24 13.02 25.03 -39.35
CA VAL A 24 13.68 24.92 -38.04
C VAL A 24 14.16 26.31 -37.61
N ASN A 25 13.92 26.72 -36.37
CA ASN A 25 14.50 27.93 -35.81
C ASN A 25 15.25 27.61 -34.51
N LEU A 26 16.57 27.81 -34.52
CA LEU A 26 17.45 27.64 -33.38
C LEU A 26 17.63 29.00 -32.70
N GLY A 27 17.14 29.16 -31.47
CA GLY A 27 17.03 30.47 -30.81
C GLY A 27 17.32 30.43 -29.31
N THR A 28 18.59 30.65 -28.98
CA THR A 28 19.14 31.35 -27.79
C THR A 28 18.50 31.10 -26.41
N CYS A 29 19.30 30.53 -25.50
CA CYS A 29 19.00 30.49 -24.07
C CYS A 29 18.92 31.91 -23.49
N LEU A 30 17.82 32.25 -22.82
CA LEU A 30 17.73 33.41 -21.93
C LEU A 30 17.11 33.00 -20.58
N SER A 31 17.80 33.38 -19.51
CA SER A 31 17.44 33.10 -18.13
C SER A 31 16.16 33.83 -17.72
N GLY A 32 15.05 33.09 -17.60
CA GLY A 32 13.80 33.58 -17.00
C GLY A 32 13.68 33.14 -15.55
N SER A 33 13.88 34.07 -14.60
CA SER A 33 13.75 33.78 -13.17
C SER A 33 12.32 33.31 -12.83
N VAL A 34 12.18 32.05 -12.43
CA VAL A 34 10.93 31.53 -11.89
C VAL A 34 10.68 32.22 -10.54
N LYS A 35 9.65 33.07 -10.48
CA LYS A 35 9.16 33.58 -9.20
C LYS A 35 8.55 32.43 -8.42
N GLU A 36 9.22 32.05 -7.33
CA GLU A 36 8.59 31.22 -6.31
C GLU A 36 7.30 31.89 -5.82
N LYS A 37 6.17 31.20 -6.02
CA LYS A 37 4.98 31.41 -5.20
C LYS A 37 4.99 30.31 -4.14
N GLY A 38 5.49 30.65 -2.95
CA GLY A 38 5.32 29.80 -1.78
C GLY A 38 3.84 29.68 -1.39
N GLY A 39 3.52 28.68 -0.55
CA GLY A 39 2.22 28.63 0.12
C GLY A 39 1.39 27.36 -0.08
N SER A 40 2.01 26.19 0.09
CA SER A 40 1.37 25.08 0.81
C SER A 40 2.44 24.38 1.63
N GLN A 41 2.67 24.84 2.85
CA GLN A 41 3.35 24.02 3.85
C GLN A 41 2.56 22.72 3.95
N ALA A 42 3.21 21.58 3.70
CA ALA A 42 2.63 20.32 4.13
C ALA A 42 2.43 20.43 5.64
N ALA A 43 1.19 20.25 6.10
CA ALA A 43 0.91 20.22 7.54
C ALA A 43 1.88 19.21 8.17
N HIS A 44 2.51 19.61 9.27
CA HIS A 44 3.63 18.87 9.83
C HIS A 44 3.07 17.69 10.64
N LEU A 45 2.54 16.67 9.92
CA LEU A 45 1.77 15.51 10.41
C LEU A 45 2.60 14.63 11.36
N ASN A 46 3.01 15.16 12.50
CA ASN A 46 3.89 14.57 13.51
C ASN A 46 5.12 13.86 12.93
N GLY A 47 5.76 14.48 11.92
CA GLY A 47 6.93 13.92 11.25
C GLY A 47 6.66 12.79 10.25
N CYS A 48 5.39 12.50 9.93
CA CYS A 48 5.05 11.56 8.87
C CYS A 48 5.47 12.11 7.49
N VAL A 49 5.98 11.21 6.64
CA VAL A 49 6.43 11.54 5.27
C VAL A 49 5.68 10.68 4.24
N PRO A 50 5.52 11.11 2.98
CA PRO A 50 4.99 10.26 1.92
C PRO A 50 5.78 8.96 1.77
N LEU A 51 5.11 7.82 1.59
CA LEU A 51 5.77 6.53 1.40
C LEU A 51 6.52 6.50 0.05
N SER A 52 7.84 6.73 0.10
CA SER A 52 8.69 7.04 -1.05
C SER A 52 8.72 5.98 -2.16
N HIS A 53 8.38 4.74 -1.84
CA HIS A 53 8.46 3.57 -2.71
C HIS A 53 7.08 2.93 -2.97
N GLN A 54 5.98 3.65 -2.73
CA GLN A 54 4.62 3.18 -3.04
C GLN A 54 4.46 2.92 -4.55
N VAL A 55 4.22 1.65 -4.93
CA VAL A 55 4.14 1.23 -6.34
C VAL A 55 2.78 1.51 -6.98
N ALA A 56 1.69 1.29 -6.27
CA ALA A 56 0.31 1.37 -6.75
C ALA A 56 -0.64 2.06 -5.74
N GLY A 57 -1.94 2.15 -6.05
CA GLY A 57 -2.92 2.85 -5.23
C GLY A 57 -2.86 4.38 -5.36
N HIS A 58 -3.54 5.09 -4.45
CA HIS A 58 -3.56 6.56 -4.41
C HIS A 58 -2.24 7.09 -3.82
N LYS A 59 -1.57 8.03 -4.50
CA LYS A 59 -0.25 8.55 -4.07
C LYS A 59 -0.37 9.96 -3.52
N TYR A 60 0.26 10.23 -2.38
CA TYR A 60 0.25 11.55 -1.75
C TYR A 60 0.81 12.62 -2.72
N GLY A 61 0.08 13.72 -2.88
CA GLY A 61 0.45 14.82 -3.80
C GLY A 61 0.03 14.62 -5.27
N VAL A 62 -0.36 13.41 -5.67
CA VAL A 62 -1.02 13.15 -6.97
C VAL A 62 -2.53 13.02 -6.77
N ASP A 63 -2.92 12.23 -5.77
CA ASP A 63 -4.28 12.06 -5.30
C ASP A 63 -4.53 12.89 -4.03
N LYS A 64 -5.81 13.10 -3.70
CA LYS A 64 -6.24 13.67 -2.40
C LYS A 64 -6.00 12.71 -1.21
N VAL A 65 -5.50 11.51 -1.47
CA VAL A 65 -5.39 10.40 -0.52
C VAL A 65 -4.04 9.73 -0.77
N GLY A 66 -3.31 9.36 0.28
CA GLY A 66 -2.00 8.73 0.14
C GLY A 66 -1.66 7.78 1.28
N ILE A 67 -0.57 7.03 1.10
CA ILE A 67 0.08 6.29 2.18
C ILE A 67 1.25 7.13 2.70
N LEU A 68 1.29 7.35 4.01
CA LEU A 68 2.39 7.99 4.70
C LEU A 68 3.19 6.94 5.48
N GLN A 69 4.49 7.15 5.63
CA GLN A 69 5.33 6.44 6.58
C GLN A 69 5.40 7.26 7.88
N HIS A 70 5.14 6.62 9.01
CA HIS A 70 5.15 7.25 10.33
C HIS A 70 6.51 6.96 11.04
N PRO A 71 7.05 7.86 11.89
CA PRO A 71 8.39 7.72 12.45
C PRO A 71 8.65 6.44 13.28
N ASP A 72 7.62 5.84 13.88
CA ASP A 72 7.72 4.53 14.56
C ASP A 72 7.94 3.34 13.60
N GLY A 73 7.92 3.58 12.29
CA GLY A 73 8.04 2.60 11.20
C GLY A 73 6.79 1.74 11.00
N THR A 74 5.61 2.36 11.18
CA THR A 74 4.33 1.91 10.60
C THR A 74 4.00 2.74 9.36
N VAL A 75 3.01 2.31 8.58
CA VAL A 75 2.38 3.13 7.54
C VAL A 75 0.99 3.59 7.97
N LEU A 76 0.63 4.81 7.57
CA LEU A 76 -0.70 5.39 7.72
C LEU A 76 -1.38 5.42 6.36
N LYS A 77 -2.43 4.61 6.21
CA LYS A 77 -3.27 4.57 5.00
C LYS A 77 -4.52 5.39 5.24
N GLN A 78 -4.64 6.55 4.58
CA GLN A 78 -5.80 7.43 4.77
C GLN A 78 -7.10 6.76 4.30
N LEU A 79 -8.19 6.91 5.07
CA LEU A 79 -9.48 6.32 4.74
C LEU A 79 -10.02 6.89 3.42
N GLN A 80 -10.39 6.00 2.49
CA GLN A 80 -11.04 6.39 1.24
C GLN A 80 -12.47 6.91 1.48
N PRO A 81 -13.01 7.78 0.61
CA PRO A 81 -14.39 8.27 0.73
C PRO A 81 -15.42 7.12 0.87
N PRO A 82 -16.48 7.31 1.67
CA PRO A 82 -17.51 6.29 1.88
C PRO A 82 -18.10 5.76 0.56
N PRO A 83 -18.46 4.46 0.49
CA PRO A 83 -18.40 3.45 1.56
C PRO A 83 -17.03 2.79 1.76
N ARG A 84 -16.01 3.11 0.95
CA ARG A 84 -14.76 2.33 0.83
C ARG A 84 -13.90 2.33 2.10
N GLY A 85 -13.54 3.51 2.61
CA GLY A 85 -12.70 3.64 3.81
C GLY A 85 -13.35 3.03 5.06
N PRO A 86 -14.63 3.35 5.38
CA PRO A 86 -15.34 2.73 6.49
C PRO A 86 -15.42 1.20 6.38
N ARG A 87 -15.60 0.64 5.17
CA ARG A 87 -15.60 -0.82 4.96
C ARG A 87 -14.23 -1.45 5.22
N GLU A 88 -13.15 -0.84 4.74
CA GLU A 88 -11.78 -1.31 4.98
C GLU A 88 -11.43 -1.25 6.48
N MET A 89 -11.82 -0.18 7.16
CA MET A 89 -11.68 -0.03 8.62
C MET A 89 -12.45 -1.11 9.39
N GLN A 90 -13.71 -1.35 9.04
CA GLN A 90 -14.54 -2.39 9.65
C GLN A 90 -13.97 -3.80 9.42
N PHE A 91 -13.41 -4.06 8.25
CA PHE A 91 -12.72 -5.32 7.96
C PHE A 91 -11.54 -5.54 8.90
N TYR A 92 -10.61 -4.58 9.01
CA TYR A 92 -9.46 -4.72 9.92
C TYR A 92 -9.89 -4.84 11.39
N SER A 93 -10.83 -4.02 11.84
CA SER A 93 -11.36 -4.10 13.22
C SER A 93 -12.09 -5.43 13.50
N LYS A 94 -12.71 -6.08 12.51
CA LYS A 94 -13.30 -7.42 12.68
C LYS A 94 -12.20 -8.50 12.79
N VAL A 95 -11.21 -8.46 11.90
CA VAL A 95 -10.16 -9.50 11.83
C VAL A 95 -9.21 -9.44 13.03
N TYR A 96 -8.95 -8.24 13.56
CA TYR A 96 -8.07 -8.00 14.71
C TYR A 96 -8.84 -7.61 15.99
N ALA A 97 -10.08 -8.06 16.16
CA ALA A 97 -10.80 -7.88 17.42
C ALA A 97 -10.10 -8.63 18.56
N GLU A 98 -9.99 -8.02 19.75
CA GLU A 98 -9.28 -8.63 20.90
C GLU A 98 -9.94 -9.91 21.41
N ASP A 99 -11.26 -10.03 21.22
CA ASP A 99 -12.11 -11.18 21.55
C ASP A 99 -12.34 -12.13 20.35
N CYS A 100 -11.55 -12.00 19.27
CA CYS A 100 -11.73 -12.80 18.06
C CYS A 100 -11.43 -14.29 18.29
N GLY A 101 -12.48 -15.09 18.46
CA GLY A 101 -12.40 -16.55 18.58
C GLY A 101 -12.60 -17.34 17.27
N ASP A 102 -12.76 -16.67 16.12
CA ASP A 102 -12.98 -17.34 14.83
C ASP A 102 -11.64 -17.82 14.23
N PRO A 103 -11.40 -19.14 14.11
CA PRO A 103 -10.15 -19.67 13.54
C PRO A 103 -9.86 -19.18 12.12
N CYS A 104 -10.90 -18.90 11.33
CA CYS A 104 -10.75 -18.37 9.96
C CYS A 104 -10.15 -16.96 9.97
N MET A 105 -10.56 -16.12 10.92
CA MET A 105 -10.06 -14.75 11.06
C MET A 105 -8.67 -14.73 11.70
N LEU A 106 -8.41 -15.61 12.66
CA LEU A 106 -7.09 -15.76 13.29
C LEU A 106 -6.03 -16.21 12.28
N ASP A 107 -6.32 -17.22 11.45
CA ASP A 107 -5.40 -17.65 10.39
C ASP A 107 -5.17 -16.55 9.33
N LEU A 108 -6.25 -15.80 8.99
CA LEU A 108 -6.16 -14.66 8.08
C LEU A 108 -5.17 -13.58 8.57
N GLN A 109 -5.04 -13.35 9.88
CA GLN A 109 -4.08 -12.35 10.41
C GLN A 109 -2.63 -12.61 9.96
N HIS A 110 -2.25 -13.87 9.71
CA HIS A 110 -0.91 -14.24 9.22
C HIS A 110 -0.65 -13.81 7.76
N HIS A 111 -1.68 -13.40 7.03
CA HIS A 111 -1.60 -12.98 5.63
C HIS A 111 -1.77 -11.48 5.43
N LEU A 112 -2.14 -10.74 6.48
CA LEU A 112 -2.38 -9.28 6.46
C LEU A 112 -1.18 -8.52 7.04
N PRO A 113 -0.96 -7.24 6.70
CA PRO A 113 -0.17 -6.32 7.51
C PRO A 113 -0.80 -6.21 8.91
N LYS A 114 0.01 -6.28 9.98
CA LYS A 114 -0.51 -6.10 11.34
C LYS A 114 -1.23 -4.75 11.48
N TYR A 115 -2.43 -4.78 12.06
CA TYR A 115 -3.24 -3.60 12.35
C TYR A 115 -2.92 -3.05 13.74
N PHE A 116 -2.86 -1.72 13.86
CA PHE A 116 -2.58 -0.99 15.08
C PHE A 116 -3.71 0.00 15.43
N GLY A 117 -4.92 -0.25 14.92
CA GLY A 117 -6.07 0.64 15.07
C GLY A 117 -6.13 1.78 14.06
N THR A 118 -7.06 2.70 14.29
CA THR A 118 -7.15 3.96 13.57
C THR A 118 -6.22 5.01 14.17
N TRP A 119 -5.82 5.98 13.36
CA TRP A 119 -4.99 7.11 13.76
C TRP A 119 -5.53 8.40 13.13
N SER A 120 -5.39 9.52 13.83
CA SER A 120 -5.59 10.87 13.30
C SER A 120 -4.59 11.82 13.94
N SER A 121 -4.23 12.90 13.23
CA SER A 121 -3.40 13.95 13.80
C SER A 121 -4.23 14.76 14.81
N PRO A 122 -3.65 15.22 15.94
CA PRO A 122 -4.30 16.22 16.80
C PRO A 122 -4.68 17.51 16.06
N GLU A 123 -3.95 17.84 14.99
CA GLU A 123 -4.19 19.01 14.14
C GLU A 123 -5.34 18.79 13.14
N SER A 124 -5.60 17.54 12.75
CA SER A 124 -6.65 17.16 11.80
C SER A 124 -7.44 15.92 12.27
N PRO A 125 -8.20 16.03 13.38
CA PRO A 125 -8.91 14.88 13.99
C PRO A 125 -9.99 14.26 13.08
N ASN A 126 -10.43 14.98 12.04
CA ASN A 126 -11.36 14.49 11.02
C ASN A 126 -10.68 13.66 9.92
N GLU A 127 -9.34 13.67 9.84
CA GLU A 127 -8.57 12.89 8.88
C GLU A 127 -8.16 11.55 9.53
N LEU A 128 -8.95 10.52 9.24
CA LEU A 128 -8.72 9.18 9.76
C LEU A 128 -7.82 8.37 8.82
N TYR A 129 -6.92 7.61 9.43
CA TYR A 129 -5.98 6.69 8.80
C TYR A 129 -6.08 5.31 9.45
N LEU A 130 -5.82 4.26 8.70
CA LEU A 130 -5.50 2.94 9.23
C LEU A 130 -4.01 2.91 9.53
N LYS A 131 -3.62 2.57 10.76
CA LYS A 131 -2.22 2.38 11.15
C LYS A 131 -1.86 0.91 10.95
N LEU A 132 -0.93 0.65 10.04
CA LEU A 132 -0.60 -0.69 9.54
C LEU A 132 0.91 -0.94 9.60
N GLU A 133 1.30 -2.21 9.66
CA GLU A 133 2.69 -2.66 9.51
C GLU A 133 3.31 -2.16 8.21
N ASP A 134 4.50 -1.56 8.29
CA ASP A 134 5.33 -1.33 7.11
C ASP A 134 6.04 -2.65 6.74
N VAL A 135 5.41 -3.39 5.84
CA VAL A 135 5.90 -4.68 5.31
C VAL A 135 7.29 -4.54 4.66
N THR A 136 7.68 -3.33 4.23
CA THR A 136 8.97 -3.08 3.56
C THR A 136 10.12 -2.75 4.53
N ARG A 137 9.81 -2.38 5.78
CA ARG A 137 10.76 -1.76 6.72
C ARG A 137 12.05 -2.54 6.96
N ARG A 138 12.00 -3.87 6.95
CA ARG A 138 13.16 -4.73 7.25
C ARG A 138 14.13 -4.90 6.07
N PHE A 139 13.71 -4.51 4.88
CA PHE A 139 14.46 -4.67 3.64
C PHE A 139 15.36 -3.45 3.38
N GLN A 140 16.58 -3.69 2.91
CA GLN A 140 17.55 -2.63 2.56
C GLN A 140 17.32 -2.10 1.15
N LYS A 141 17.10 -2.99 0.17
CA LYS A 141 16.73 -2.62 -1.20
C LYS A 141 15.44 -3.33 -1.62
N PRO A 142 14.27 -2.98 -1.03
CA PRO A 142 13.02 -3.68 -1.29
C PRO A 142 12.60 -3.60 -2.77
N CYS A 143 12.57 -4.75 -3.43
CA CYS A 143 11.81 -4.96 -4.66
C CYS A 143 10.34 -5.17 -4.29
N ILE A 144 9.44 -4.35 -4.81
CA ILE A 144 8.01 -4.32 -4.42
C ILE A 144 7.13 -4.50 -5.66
N MET A 145 6.06 -5.29 -5.56
CA MET A 145 5.05 -5.44 -6.62
C MET A 145 3.65 -5.59 -6.02
N ASP A 146 2.70 -4.85 -6.57
CA ASP A 146 1.28 -4.95 -6.24
C ASP A 146 0.56 -5.70 -7.36
N VAL A 147 -0.08 -6.83 -7.03
CA VAL A 147 -0.86 -7.65 -7.95
C VAL A 147 -2.30 -7.73 -7.45
N LYS A 148 -3.23 -7.13 -8.19
CA LYS A 148 -4.67 -7.28 -7.97
C LYS A 148 -5.10 -8.70 -8.32
N ILE A 149 -5.86 -9.35 -7.45
CA ILE A 149 -6.35 -10.71 -7.66
C ILE A 149 -7.87 -10.70 -7.86
N GLY A 150 -8.37 -11.69 -8.60
CA GLY A 150 -9.78 -11.96 -8.82
C GLY A 150 -10.23 -11.71 -10.25
N GLN A 151 -11.04 -12.61 -10.81
CA GLN A 151 -11.63 -12.43 -12.15
C GLN A 151 -12.46 -11.15 -12.31
N LYS A 152 -12.93 -10.56 -11.19
CA LYS A 152 -13.76 -9.35 -11.15
C LYS A 152 -13.14 -8.28 -10.27
N SER A 153 -12.83 -7.13 -10.86
CA SER A 153 -12.26 -5.96 -10.18
C SER A 153 -13.33 -4.92 -9.74
N TYR A 154 -14.61 -5.31 -9.78
CA TYR A 154 -15.77 -4.57 -9.30
C TYR A 154 -16.55 -5.40 -8.28
N ASP A 155 -17.18 -4.74 -7.30
CA ASP A 155 -17.97 -5.42 -6.27
C ASP A 155 -19.43 -5.70 -6.70
N PRO A 156 -20.19 -6.54 -5.96
CA PRO A 156 -21.56 -6.91 -6.33
C PRO A 156 -22.52 -5.71 -6.47
N TYR A 157 -22.28 -4.63 -5.71
CA TYR A 157 -23.12 -3.43 -5.66
C TYR A 157 -22.66 -2.32 -6.62
N ALA A 158 -21.58 -2.54 -7.39
CA ALA A 158 -21.11 -1.60 -8.38
C ALA A 158 -22.19 -1.34 -9.45
N SER A 159 -22.43 -0.06 -9.78
CA SER A 159 -23.33 0.32 -10.89
C SER A 159 -22.82 -0.18 -12.24
N GLN A 160 -23.69 -0.25 -13.25
CA GLN A 160 -23.29 -0.77 -14.56
C GLN A 160 -22.14 0.04 -15.17
N GLU A 161 -22.19 1.37 -15.06
CA GLU A 161 -21.11 2.25 -15.54
C GLU A 161 -19.80 1.99 -14.80
N LYS A 162 -19.85 1.67 -13.50
CA LYS A 162 -18.68 1.34 -12.70
C LYS A 162 -18.08 -0.02 -13.09
N ARG A 163 -18.93 -1.01 -13.41
CA ARG A 163 -18.54 -2.33 -13.94
C ARG A 163 -17.87 -2.18 -15.30
N ASP A 164 -18.52 -1.49 -16.24
CA ASP A 164 -18.01 -1.22 -17.58
C ASP A 164 -16.66 -0.47 -17.53
N GLN A 165 -16.52 0.51 -16.63
CA GLN A 165 -15.25 1.20 -16.38
C GLN A 165 -14.14 0.28 -15.84
N GLN A 166 -14.47 -0.74 -15.04
CA GLN A 166 -13.46 -1.69 -14.55
C GLN A 166 -13.06 -2.68 -15.65
N ILE A 167 -14.04 -3.22 -16.39
CA ILE A 167 -13.81 -4.12 -17.52
C ILE A 167 -12.98 -3.41 -18.60
N LYS A 168 -13.35 -2.18 -18.99
CA LYS A 168 -12.60 -1.38 -19.98
C LYS A 168 -11.16 -1.05 -19.54
N LYS A 169 -10.87 -0.98 -18.23
CA LYS A 169 -9.50 -0.77 -17.73
C LYS A 169 -8.60 -1.98 -17.95
N TYR A 170 -9.13 -3.20 -17.88
CA TYR A 170 -8.40 -4.42 -18.18
C TYR A 170 -9.37 -5.54 -18.58
N PRO A 171 -9.69 -5.68 -19.89
CA PRO A 171 -10.68 -6.66 -20.35
C PRO A 171 -10.28 -8.11 -20.06
N LEU A 172 -8.97 -8.38 -19.96
CA LEU A 172 -8.41 -9.70 -19.66
C LEU A 172 -8.49 -10.07 -18.17
N MET A 173 -9.06 -9.25 -17.28
CA MET A 173 -9.16 -9.57 -15.85
C MET A 173 -9.90 -10.90 -15.62
N GLU A 174 -10.94 -11.20 -16.40
CA GLU A 174 -11.73 -12.43 -16.25
C GLU A 174 -10.99 -13.67 -16.77
N GLU A 175 -10.16 -13.54 -17.81
CA GLU A 175 -9.37 -14.63 -18.38
C GLU A 175 -8.06 -14.88 -17.64
N ILE A 176 -7.36 -13.83 -17.18
CA ILE A 176 -6.07 -13.94 -16.48
C ILE A 176 -6.27 -14.07 -14.96
N GLY A 177 -7.37 -13.57 -14.40
CA GLY A 177 -7.66 -13.66 -12.97
C GLY A 177 -6.79 -12.78 -12.06
N PHE A 178 -5.80 -12.06 -12.59
CA PHE A 178 -4.97 -11.11 -11.87
C PHE A 178 -4.47 -9.97 -12.77
N LEU A 179 -3.97 -8.89 -12.15
CA LEU A 179 -3.42 -7.71 -12.84
C LEU A 179 -2.31 -7.06 -12.00
N LEU A 180 -1.12 -6.88 -12.59
CA LEU A 180 -0.05 -6.08 -11.99
C LEU A 180 -0.47 -4.60 -11.96
N LEU A 181 -0.57 -3.99 -10.77
CA LEU A 181 -0.90 -2.57 -10.62
C LEU A 181 0.33 -1.66 -10.67
N GLY A 182 1.50 -2.20 -10.30
CA GLY A 182 2.79 -1.54 -10.40
C GLY A 182 3.86 -2.35 -9.68
N MET A 183 5.12 -2.13 -10.07
CA MET A 183 6.28 -2.74 -9.41
C MET A 183 7.50 -1.82 -9.45
N ARG A 184 8.40 -2.00 -8.48
CA ARG A 184 9.65 -1.26 -8.32
C ARG A 184 10.74 -2.29 -8.02
N VAL A 185 11.69 -2.43 -8.94
CA VAL A 185 12.67 -3.52 -8.95
C VAL A 185 14.08 -2.93 -8.87
N TYR A 186 14.83 -3.32 -7.85
CA TYR A 186 16.24 -2.96 -7.70
C TYR A 186 17.12 -3.71 -8.73
N LYS A 187 18.08 -3.01 -9.33
CA LYS A 187 19.00 -3.53 -10.33
C LYS A 187 20.44 -3.48 -9.83
N VAL A 188 21.00 -4.65 -9.51
CA VAL A 188 22.32 -4.84 -8.86
C VAL A 188 23.49 -4.49 -9.80
N ASN A 189 23.23 -4.36 -11.11
CA ASN A 189 24.23 -3.91 -12.09
C ASN A 189 24.33 -2.38 -12.20
N SER A 190 23.32 -1.61 -11.79
CA SER A 190 23.32 -0.13 -11.84
C SER A 190 23.16 0.57 -10.48
N ASP A 191 22.79 -0.14 -9.42
CA ASP A 191 22.37 0.45 -8.11
C ASP A 191 21.12 1.36 -8.23
N GLU A 192 20.27 1.09 -9.22
CA GLU A 192 19.06 1.87 -9.50
C GLU A 192 17.78 1.04 -9.34
N TYR A 193 16.64 1.74 -9.32
CA TYR A 193 15.32 1.13 -9.28
C TYR A 193 14.57 1.35 -10.59
N HIS A 194 14.21 0.25 -11.24
CA HIS A 194 13.31 0.27 -12.40
C HIS A 194 11.87 0.19 -11.89
N SER A 195 11.07 1.21 -12.19
CA SER A 195 9.65 1.27 -11.83
C SER A 195 8.76 1.05 -13.04
N TYR A 196 7.69 0.29 -12.85
CA TYR A 196 6.69 -0.06 -13.85
C TYR A 196 5.31 0.23 -13.25
N ASP A 197 4.42 0.84 -14.02
CA ASP A 197 3.16 1.39 -13.51
C ASP A 197 1.93 0.58 -13.94
N GLN A 198 0.74 1.14 -13.68
CA GLN A 198 -0.53 0.56 -14.08
C GLN A 198 -0.71 0.40 -15.61
N HIS A 199 0.01 1.17 -16.44
CA HIS A 199 -0.08 1.05 -17.90
C HIS A 199 0.72 -0.14 -18.38
N TYR A 200 1.90 -0.36 -17.77
CA TYR A 200 2.69 -1.56 -18.01
C TYR A 200 1.87 -2.83 -17.75
N GLY A 201 1.28 -2.98 -16.55
CA GLY A 201 0.49 -4.17 -16.21
C GLY A 201 -0.75 -4.36 -17.08
N ARG A 202 -1.46 -3.28 -17.43
CA ARG A 202 -2.62 -3.32 -18.34
C ARG A 202 -2.25 -3.66 -19.80
N GLY A 203 -0.99 -3.48 -20.17
CA GLY A 203 -0.47 -3.86 -21.49
C GLY A 203 -0.08 -5.34 -21.60
N LEU A 204 -0.07 -6.09 -20.49
CA LEU A 204 0.26 -7.51 -20.51
C LEU A 204 -0.94 -8.35 -21.00
N LEU A 205 -0.64 -9.21 -21.98
CA LEU A 205 -1.54 -10.19 -22.57
C LEU A 205 -1.19 -11.59 -22.07
N LYS A 206 -1.99 -12.59 -22.44
CA LYS A 206 -1.83 -13.99 -21.99
C LYS A 206 -0.47 -14.62 -22.34
N ASP A 207 0.09 -14.26 -23.48
CA ASP A 207 1.41 -14.72 -23.97
C ASP A 207 2.59 -13.96 -23.34
N THR A 208 2.36 -12.74 -22.85
CA THR A 208 3.37 -11.82 -22.32
C THR A 208 3.34 -11.68 -20.80
N ILE A 209 2.35 -12.28 -20.12
CA ILE A 209 2.21 -12.22 -18.66
C ILE A 209 3.38 -12.88 -17.92
N THR A 210 3.91 -13.99 -18.44
CA THR A 210 5.04 -14.74 -17.87
C THR A 210 6.33 -13.92 -17.94
N ASP A 211 6.66 -13.38 -19.11
CA ASP A 211 7.78 -12.43 -19.26
C ASP A 211 7.59 -11.18 -18.41
N GLY A 212 6.34 -10.70 -18.32
CA GLY A 212 6.02 -9.48 -17.58
C GLY A 212 6.23 -9.62 -16.08
N LEU A 213 5.78 -10.72 -15.50
CA LEU A 213 6.00 -11.07 -14.10
C LEU A 213 7.47 -11.44 -13.83
N SER A 214 8.17 -12.07 -14.80
CA SER A 214 9.60 -12.38 -14.69
C SER A 214 10.48 -11.13 -14.51
N LYS A 215 10.08 -9.97 -15.07
CA LYS A 215 10.79 -8.69 -14.84
C LYS A 215 10.82 -8.26 -13.38
N PHE A 216 9.85 -8.66 -12.56
CA PHE A 216 9.85 -8.40 -11.12
C PHE A 216 11.02 -9.08 -10.42
N PHE A 217 11.29 -10.34 -10.77
CA PHE A 217 12.31 -11.17 -10.13
C PHE A 217 13.71 -11.06 -10.78
N SER A 218 13.83 -10.39 -11.93
CA SER A 218 15.12 -10.12 -12.56
C SER A 218 15.82 -8.94 -11.88
N ASN A 219 16.96 -9.19 -11.22
CA ASN A 219 17.73 -8.15 -10.52
C ASN A 219 18.78 -7.45 -11.40
N GLY A 220 18.71 -7.62 -12.73
CA GLY A 220 19.67 -7.07 -13.69
C GLY A 220 20.97 -7.88 -13.84
N ARG A 221 21.19 -8.92 -13.02
CA ARG A 221 22.28 -9.91 -13.18
C ARG A 221 21.74 -11.33 -13.38
N SER A 222 20.71 -11.70 -12.63
CA SER A 222 20.08 -13.02 -12.68
C SER A 222 18.59 -12.95 -12.32
N LEU A 223 17.90 -14.05 -12.60
CA LEU A 223 16.55 -14.30 -12.11
C LEU A 223 16.62 -14.78 -10.65
N ARG A 224 15.93 -14.11 -9.73
CA ARG A 224 15.85 -14.46 -8.31
C ARG A 224 14.91 -15.65 -8.08
N LYS A 225 15.33 -16.83 -8.53
CA LYS A 225 14.62 -18.11 -8.34
C LYS A 225 14.32 -18.41 -6.87
N ASP A 226 15.21 -17.96 -5.99
CA ASP A 226 15.04 -18.04 -4.53
C ASP A 226 13.83 -17.22 -4.04
N ALA A 227 13.67 -15.98 -4.54
CA ALA A 227 12.52 -15.13 -4.25
C ALA A 227 11.23 -15.66 -4.90
N ILE A 228 11.31 -16.24 -6.10
CA ILE A 228 10.16 -16.88 -6.77
C ILE A 228 9.66 -18.09 -5.96
N ALA A 229 10.56 -19.00 -5.54
CA ALA A 229 10.21 -20.17 -4.76
C ALA A 229 9.57 -19.80 -3.41
N ALA A 230 10.14 -18.84 -2.69
CA ALA A 230 9.56 -18.33 -1.44
C ALA A 230 8.22 -17.61 -1.65
N SER A 231 8.05 -16.90 -2.78
CA SER A 231 6.77 -16.29 -3.18
C SER A 231 5.69 -17.35 -3.43
N ILE A 232 6.01 -18.43 -4.16
CA ILE A 232 5.10 -19.56 -4.42
C ILE A 232 4.59 -20.16 -3.10
N LEU A 233 5.49 -20.42 -2.14
CA LEU A 233 5.10 -20.98 -0.83
C LEU A 233 4.13 -20.08 -0.06
N LYS A 234 4.35 -18.76 -0.06
CA LYS A 234 3.44 -17.80 0.60
C LYS A 234 2.10 -17.67 -0.14
N VAL A 235 2.09 -17.65 -1.47
CA VAL A 235 0.85 -17.64 -2.26
C VAL A 235 0.06 -18.94 -2.08
N GLN A 236 0.73 -20.09 -1.93
CA GLN A 236 0.09 -21.37 -1.60
C GLN A 236 -0.54 -21.39 -0.20
N ASN A 237 0.05 -20.71 0.79
CA ASN A 237 -0.60 -20.54 2.10
C ASN A 237 -1.91 -19.75 1.96
N ILE A 238 -1.86 -18.61 1.27
CA ILE A 238 -3.04 -17.76 1.03
C ILE A 238 -4.11 -18.53 0.24
N LEU A 239 -3.73 -19.32 -0.77
CA LEU A 239 -4.67 -20.18 -1.51
C LEU A 239 -5.34 -21.21 -0.59
N ARG A 240 -4.58 -21.88 0.28
CA ARG A 240 -5.15 -22.82 1.26
C ARG A 240 -6.14 -22.15 2.21
N TRP A 241 -5.86 -20.94 2.66
CA TRP A 241 -6.82 -20.16 3.46
C TRP A 241 -8.12 -19.87 2.66
N PHE A 242 -7.99 -19.42 1.41
CA PHE A 242 -9.16 -19.17 0.54
C PHE A 242 -9.97 -20.43 0.22
N GLU A 243 -9.33 -21.58 0.04
CA GLU A 243 -10.01 -22.87 -0.15
C GLU A 243 -10.65 -23.39 1.14
N GLY A 244 -10.09 -23.05 2.31
CA GLY A 244 -10.61 -23.43 3.63
C GLY A 244 -11.80 -22.60 4.13
N GLN A 245 -12.17 -21.50 3.46
CA GLN A 245 -13.19 -20.56 3.94
C GLN A 245 -14.26 -20.23 2.89
N SER A 246 -15.48 -19.98 3.36
CA SER A 246 -16.61 -19.50 2.55
C SER A 246 -17.27 -18.22 3.11
N GLN A 247 -16.70 -17.65 4.18
CA GLN A 247 -17.26 -16.53 4.94
C GLN A 247 -17.03 -15.16 4.28
N LEU A 248 -16.04 -15.02 3.40
CA LEU A 248 -15.58 -13.75 2.85
C LEU A 248 -15.29 -13.84 1.35
N THR A 249 -15.70 -12.81 0.61
CA THR A 249 -15.33 -12.56 -0.79
C THR A 249 -14.60 -11.22 -0.94
N PHE A 250 -13.59 -11.18 -1.80
CA PHE A 250 -12.58 -10.14 -1.90
C PHE A 250 -12.52 -9.59 -3.31
N TYR A 251 -13.18 -8.46 -3.56
CA TYR A 251 -13.11 -7.78 -4.85
C TYR A 251 -12.02 -6.72 -4.84
N ALA A 252 -11.33 -6.55 -5.97
CA ALA A 252 -10.40 -5.45 -6.21
C ALA A 252 -9.25 -5.27 -5.18
N SER A 253 -9.00 -6.26 -4.32
CA SER A 253 -7.87 -6.32 -3.38
C SER A 253 -6.62 -6.92 -4.05
N SER A 254 -5.47 -6.80 -3.39
CA SER A 254 -4.18 -7.15 -3.98
C SER A 254 -3.32 -8.03 -3.07
N LEU A 255 -2.37 -8.73 -3.66
CA LEU A 255 -1.17 -9.23 -3.00
C LEU A 255 -0.02 -8.24 -3.21
N LEU A 256 0.60 -7.81 -2.11
CA LEU A 256 1.82 -7.04 -2.09
C LEU A 256 3.00 -8.00 -1.90
N PHE A 257 3.79 -8.19 -2.96
CA PHE A 257 5.05 -8.92 -2.94
C PHE A 257 6.19 -7.96 -2.57
N VAL A 258 7.05 -8.38 -1.65
CA VAL A 258 8.28 -7.68 -1.30
C VAL A 258 9.43 -8.69 -1.21
N TYR A 259 10.59 -8.39 -1.75
CA TYR A 259 11.81 -9.19 -1.51
C TYR A 259 13.07 -8.33 -1.47
N GLU A 260 14.15 -8.84 -0.86
CA GLU A 260 15.42 -8.13 -0.80
C GLU A 260 16.12 -8.13 -2.18
N GLY A 261 16.29 -6.96 -2.79
CA GLY A 261 16.90 -6.79 -4.10
C GLY A 261 18.40 -7.12 -4.11
N LEU A 262 19.11 -6.91 -3.00
CA LEU A 262 20.49 -7.35 -2.83
C LEU A 262 20.59 -8.89 -2.93
N PRO A 263 21.69 -9.43 -3.50
CA PRO A 263 21.96 -10.86 -3.42
C PRO A 263 22.18 -11.27 -1.95
N PRO A 264 21.82 -12.50 -1.55
CA PRO A 264 22.19 -13.01 -0.23
C PRO A 264 23.72 -12.95 -0.05
N PRO A 265 24.23 -12.65 1.15
CA PRO A 265 25.67 -12.66 1.41
C PRO A 265 26.23 -14.06 1.12
N SER A 266 27.23 -14.13 0.24
CA SER A 266 27.89 -15.39 -0.09
C SER A 266 28.54 -15.98 1.15
N PRO A 267 28.40 -17.30 1.43
CA PRO A 267 29.03 -17.94 2.58
C PRO A 267 30.58 -17.94 2.52
N GLU A 268 31.16 -17.65 1.35
CA GLU A 268 32.61 -17.56 1.15
C GLU A 268 33.15 -16.17 1.53
N GLY A 269 33.19 -15.91 2.84
CA GLY A 269 33.80 -14.74 3.45
C GLY A 269 35.29 -14.89 3.80
N HIS A 270 36.09 -15.58 2.97
CA HIS A 270 37.55 -15.64 3.18
C HIS A 270 38.29 -14.64 2.28
N ILE A 271 39.00 -13.72 2.93
CA ILE A 271 39.73 -12.61 2.32
C ILE A 271 40.83 -13.14 1.39
N PHE A 272 40.66 -12.94 0.07
CA PHE A 272 41.76 -13.08 -0.88
C PHE A 272 42.67 -11.85 -0.79
N ARG A 273 43.64 -11.90 0.14
CA ARG A 273 44.62 -10.83 0.34
C ARG A 273 45.68 -10.90 -0.78
N GLY A 274 45.50 -10.11 -1.83
CA GLY A 274 46.52 -9.88 -2.85
C GLY A 274 47.82 -9.28 -2.26
N PRO A 275 48.99 -9.51 -2.89
CA PRO A 275 50.28 -9.10 -2.36
C PRO A 275 50.49 -7.57 -2.40
N PRO A 276 51.41 -7.02 -1.56
CA PRO A 276 51.57 -5.58 -1.41
C PRO A 276 52.52 -4.94 -2.45
N GLU A 277 52.07 -3.87 -3.10
CA GLU A 277 52.94 -2.95 -3.84
C GLU A 277 53.33 -1.71 -3.02
N LYS A 278 54.46 -1.10 -3.39
CA LYS A 278 55.16 0.01 -2.71
C LYS A 278 55.38 1.13 -3.75
N THR A 279 55.39 2.42 -3.44
CA THR A 279 55.35 3.19 -2.16
C THR A 279 54.63 4.53 -2.47
N THR A 280 54.23 5.41 -1.55
CA THR A 280 55.05 6.34 -0.71
C THR A 280 54.16 7.12 0.27
N SER A 281 54.78 7.73 1.29
CA SER A 281 54.17 8.40 2.45
C SER A 281 53.78 9.89 2.29
N ALA A 282 52.71 10.31 2.99
CA ALA A 282 52.62 11.52 3.83
C ALA A 282 51.36 11.41 4.73
N ALA A 283 51.45 11.06 6.01
CA ALA A 283 51.82 11.90 7.16
C ALA A 283 50.63 12.66 7.82
N VAL A 284 50.02 11.98 8.80
CA VAL A 284 49.62 12.47 10.15
C VAL A 284 48.75 13.73 10.30
N ALA A 285 47.53 13.51 10.84
CA ALA A 285 47.01 14.24 12.02
C ALA A 285 45.86 13.44 12.67
N CYS A 286 45.91 13.24 13.99
CA CYS A 286 44.83 12.64 14.79
C CYS A 286 44.19 13.72 15.66
N CYS A 287 42.85 13.76 15.74
CA CYS A 287 42.11 14.43 16.81
C CYS A 287 40.86 13.61 17.16
N GLU A 288 40.78 13.16 18.41
CA GLU A 288 39.56 12.69 19.09
C GLU A 288 38.90 13.91 19.82
N PRO A 289 37.85 13.77 20.65
CA PRO A 289 36.50 14.13 20.26
C PRO A 289 35.95 15.34 21.06
N ASN A 290 34.81 15.88 20.65
CA ASN A 290 33.99 16.72 21.52
C ASN A 290 32.61 16.10 21.72
N GLU A 291 32.24 15.91 22.99
CA GLU A 291 30.85 15.69 23.40
C GLU A 291 30.03 16.97 23.18
N GLU A 292 28.74 16.83 22.90
CA GLU A 292 27.76 17.63 23.61
C GLU A 292 26.45 16.84 23.79
N VAL A 293 26.01 16.73 25.04
CA VAL A 293 24.79 16.01 25.45
C VAL A 293 23.65 17.01 25.53
N LEU A 294 22.52 16.72 24.88
CA LEU A 294 21.23 17.24 25.31
C LEU A 294 20.16 16.14 25.25
N GLU A 295 19.87 15.59 26.43
CA GLU A 295 18.67 14.79 26.68
C GLU A 295 17.42 15.67 26.56
N TYR A 296 16.36 15.16 25.93
CA TYR A 296 15.00 15.55 26.29
C TYR A 296 14.06 14.34 26.26
N ASN A 297 13.93 13.70 27.42
CA ASN A 297 12.83 12.80 27.71
C ASN A 297 11.51 13.59 27.76
N ASN A 298 10.45 13.05 27.18
CA ASN A 298 9.07 13.38 27.55
C ASN A 298 8.16 12.17 27.36
N ASN A 299 8.15 11.29 28.36
CA ASN A 299 7.07 10.33 28.54
C ASN A 299 5.84 11.08 29.05
N ILE A 300 4.79 11.16 28.24
CA ILE A 300 3.44 11.55 28.68
C ILE A 300 2.50 10.38 28.41
N GLN A 301 2.17 9.63 29.47
CA GLN A 301 0.99 8.78 29.47
C GLN A 301 -0.24 9.65 29.69
N VAL A 302 -1.23 9.54 28.82
CA VAL A 302 -2.60 10.02 29.08
C VAL A 302 -3.56 8.90 28.73
N ALA A 303 -4.14 8.30 29.76
CA ALA A 303 -5.31 7.44 29.62
C ALA A 303 -6.57 8.30 29.75
N VAL A 304 -7.43 8.30 28.73
CA VAL A 304 -8.80 8.83 28.82
C VAL A 304 -9.74 7.90 28.03
N PRO A 305 -10.82 7.38 28.64
CA PRO A 305 -11.85 6.62 27.92
C PRO A 305 -12.97 7.55 27.41
N LEU A 306 -13.58 7.24 26.25
CA LEU A 306 -15.04 7.17 26.11
C LEU A 306 -15.52 6.62 24.75
N ASP A 307 -16.74 6.05 24.79
CA ASP A 307 -17.56 5.69 23.65
C ASP A 307 -17.79 6.81 22.63
N TYR A 308 -17.75 6.44 21.33
CA TYR A 308 -18.32 7.24 20.25
C TYR A 308 -19.36 6.42 19.47
N SER A 309 -20.64 6.66 19.79
CA SER A 309 -21.77 6.02 19.10
C SER A 309 -21.87 6.43 17.63
N LEU A 310 -22.06 5.42 16.76
CA LEU A 310 -22.14 5.52 15.30
C LEU A 310 -23.19 6.53 14.78
N SER A 311 -24.23 6.81 15.58
CA SER A 311 -25.33 7.72 15.22
C SER A 311 -24.88 9.17 14.96
N THR A 312 -23.85 9.65 15.67
CA THR A 312 -23.41 11.05 15.58
C THR A 312 -22.66 11.34 14.27
N MET A 313 -21.88 10.39 13.77
CA MET A 313 -21.11 10.57 12.52
C MET A 313 -22.03 10.71 11.29
N TYR A 314 -23.15 9.99 11.25
CA TYR A 314 -24.12 10.09 10.15
C TYR A 314 -24.86 11.44 10.10
N ALA A 315 -25.03 12.10 11.25
CA ALA A 315 -25.76 13.37 11.35
C ALA A 315 -24.98 14.55 10.76
N MET A 316 -23.65 14.60 10.92
CA MET A 316 -22.85 15.74 10.48
C MET A 316 -22.64 15.77 8.96
N TYR A 317 -22.49 14.61 8.31
CA TYR A 317 -22.29 14.53 6.85
C TYR A 317 -23.52 15.01 6.05
N LYS A 318 -24.73 14.89 6.62
CA LYS A 318 -25.99 15.25 5.93
C LYS A 318 -26.24 16.76 5.79
N LYS A 319 -25.45 17.62 6.46
CA LYS A 319 -25.54 19.09 6.36
C LYS A 319 -24.62 19.72 5.30
N GLY A 320 -23.82 18.94 4.57
CA GLY A 320 -22.85 19.43 3.58
C GLY A 320 -23.40 19.75 2.18
N CYS A 321 -24.64 19.36 1.83
CA CYS A 321 -25.10 19.31 0.44
C CYS A 321 -26.44 20.01 0.16
N THR A 322 -26.56 21.31 0.44
CA THR A 322 -27.59 22.18 -0.20
C THR A 322 -27.07 23.60 -0.43
N ARG A 323 -26.37 23.85 -1.56
CA ARG A 323 -26.15 25.22 -2.06
C ARG A 323 -26.21 25.26 -3.59
N GLY A 324 -27.42 25.17 -4.11
CA GLY A 324 -27.78 25.33 -5.52
C GLY A 324 -28.84 26.42 -5.71
N HIS A 325 -28.79 27.12 -6.84
CA HIS A 325 -29.41 28.41 -7.13
C HIS A 325 -30.88 28.63 -6.69
N ARG A 326 -31.12 29.87 -6.23
CA ARG A 326 -32.42 30.49 -5.93
C ARG A 326 -33.08 30.98 -7.23
N GLY A 327 -34.36 30.70 -7.46
CA GLY A 327 -35.07 31.14 -8.67
C GLY A 327 -36.61 31.05 -8.60
N ASN A 328 -37.22 32.10 -8.03
CA ASN A 328 -38.66 32.46 -8.00
C ASN A 328 -39.73 31.44 -7.57
N ALA A 329 -40.86 31.98 -7.09
CA ALA A 329 -41.87 31.30 -6.31
C ALA A 329 -43.29 31.64 -6.77
N THR A 330 -44.27 30.80 -6.38
CA THR A 330 -45.69 31.20 -6.21
C THR A 330 -46.39 30.30 -5.18
N GLY A 331 -46.91 30.92 -4.11
CA GLY A 331 -47.94 30.38 -3.18
C GLY A 331 -47.53 29.27 -2.19
N ALA A 332 -48.17 29.13 -1.02
CA ALA A 332 -48.98 30.06 -0.21
C ALA A 332 -49.17 29.47 1.22
N THR A 333 -49.33 30.31 2.27
CA THR A 333 -50.26 30.10 3.44
C THR A 333 -50.02 28.85 4.35
N THR A 334 -49.88 28.84 5.70
CA THR A 334 -49.96 29.82 6.82
C THR A 334 -49.42 29.22 8.16
N THR A 335 -49.04 30.11 9.10
CA THR A 335 -49.13 30.02 10.60
C THR A 335 -48.55 28.84 11.42
N GLY A 336 -47.67 29.18 12.38
CA GLY A 336 -47.48 28.45 13.65
C GLY A 336 -48.50 28.87 14.74
N PRO A 337 -48.26 28.73 16.07
CA PRO A 337 -46.95 28.87 16.74
C PRO A 337 -46.59 27.82 17.83
N ASN A 338 -45.35 27.91 18.32
CA ASN A 338 -44.84 27.33 19.60
C ASN A 338 -45.13 28.34 20.76
N PRO A 339 -44.92 28.07 22.08
CA PRO A 339 -43.76 27.37 22.68
C PRO A 339 -44.03 26.51 23.94
N GLN A 340 -42.99 25.91 24.55
CA GLN A 340 -42.44 26.27 25.88
C GLN A 340 -41.42 25.22 26.39
N GLU A 341 -40.46 25.67 27.20
CA GLU A 341 -39.34 24.90 27.78
C GLU A 341 -39.75 24.23 29.10
N ASP A 342 -39.02 23.18 29.52
CA ASP A 342 -38.89 22.88 30.95
C ASP A 342 -37.53 22.22 31.29
N ASN A 343 -37.08 22.39 32.54
CA ASN A 343 -35.69 22.19 32.99
C ASN A 343 -35.65 21.41 34.31
N SER A 344 -34.81 20.37 34.43
CA SER A 344 -34.65 19.64 35.71
C SER A 344 -33.25 19.06 35.95
N THR A 345 -32.41 19.88 36.58
CA THR A 345 -31.26 19.54 37.43
C THR A 345 -31.52 18.37 38.39
N TRP A 346 -30.59 17.41 38.54
CA TRP A 346 -30.22 16.75 39.83
C TRP A 346 -28.75 16.26 39.79
N LYS A 347 -28.17 15.94 40.97
CA LYS A 347 -26.72 16.11 41.27
C LYS A 347 -25.89 14.82 41.39
N CYS A 348 -24.57 14.95 41.19
CA CYS A 348 -23.53 13.98 41.60
C CYS A 348 -23.29 13.97 43.13
N PRO A 349 -22.68 12.89 43.65
CA PRO A 349 -21.64 13.05 44.68
C PRO A 349 -20.44 12.07 44.54
N GLY A 350 -19.27 12.44 45.08
CA GLY A 350 -18.23 11.48 45.46
C GLY A 350 -16.82 11.75 44.90
N LEU A 351 -16.06 12.64 45.54
CA LEU A 351 -14.61 12.76 45.39
C LEU A 351 -13.93 12.19 46.64
N VAL A 352 -12.97 11.29 46.49
CA VAL A 352 -12.03 10.90 47.57
C VAL A 352 -10.63 10.80 46.97
N SER A 353 -9.64 11.43 47.61
CA SER A 353 -8.23 11.46 47.20
C SER A 353 -7.35 10.78 48.25
N ALA A 354 -6.34 10.03 47.80
CA ALA A 354 -5.11 9.55 48.48
C ALA A 354 -4.77 8.14 47.93
N GLU A 355 -3.52 7.68 47.81
CA GLU A 355 -2.18 8.29 47.83
C GLU A 355 -1.25 7.33 47.04
N GLN A 356 -0.19 7.84 46.43
CA GLN A 356 0.88 6.99 45.86
C GLN A 356 2.00 6.76 46.89
N PRO A 357 2.73 5.65 46.76
CA PRO A 357 4.17 5.69 46.97
C PRO A 357 4.95 5.25 45.71
N ASN A 358 5.89 6.09 45.28
CA ASN A 358 7.01 5.70 44.40
C ASN A 358 7.95 4.74 45.15
N GLY A 359 8.59 3.82 44.44
CA GLY A 359 9.63 2.95 45.01
C GLY A 359 10.46 2.26 43.92
N ASN A 360 11.78 2.48 43.93
CA ASN A 360 12.70 2.06 42.88
C ASN A 360 13.14 0.58 43.01
N GLY A 361 13.66 0.01 41.91
CA GLY A 361 13.80 -1.44 41.71
C GLY A 361 14.68 -2.26 42.66
N ILE A 362 14.52 -3.60 42.56
CA ILE A 362 15.39 -4.61 43.17
C ILE A 362 15.82 -5.65 42.13
N LYS A 363 17.09 -6.05 42.26
CA LYS A 363 17.78 -7.14 41.57
C LYS A 363 17.82 -8.36 42.50
N ALA A 364 17.38 -9.53 42.04
CA ALA A 364 17.60 -10.83 42.69
C ALA A 364 17.82 -11.86 41.55
N GLN A 365 18.90 -12.64 41.44
CA GLN A 365 19.46 -13.62 42.40
C GLN A 365 18.40 -14.64 42.82
N LEU A 366 18.34 -15.77 42.13
CA LEU A 366 19.10 -17.01 42.41
C LEU A 366 18.37 -17.90 43.42
N GLU A 367 17.72 -18.94 42.91
CA GLU A 367 17.65 -20.24 43.58
C GLU A 367 18.08 -21.31 42.56
N GLU A 368 19.05 -22.14 42.95
CA GLU A 368 19.48 -23.32 42.18
C GLU A 368 18.90 -24.61 42.79
N ALA A 369 18.44 -25.49 41.91
CA ALA A 369 18.58 -26.94 41.98
C ALA A 369 18.49 -27.43 40.52
N GLY A 370 19.55 -27.86 39.84
CA GLY A 370 20.26 -29.13 40.06
C GLY A 370 19.42 -30.29 39.49
N VAL A 371 19.85 -31.13 38.54
CA VAL A 371 21.15 -31.39 37.87
C VAL A 371 20.83 -32.01 36.48
N GLY A 372 21.66 -31.80 35.44
CA GLY A 372 21.46 -32.48 34.14
C GLY A 372 22.41 -32.08 33.01
N GLU A 373 23.57 -32.74 32.95
CA GLU A 373 24.65 -32.78 31.94
C GLU A 373 24.58 -31.89 30.67
N GLY A 374 25.70 -31.19 30.41
CA GLY A 374 25.84 -30.30 29.26
C GLY A 374 26.25 -30.98 27.96
N GLY A 375 25.59 -30.59 26.87
CA GLY A 375 26.09 -30.73 25.50
C GLY A 375 26.02 -29.38 24.80
N ARG A 376 27.15 -28.68 24.63
CA ARG A 376 27.22 -27.46 23.80
C ARG A 376 27.11 -27.84 22.33
N GLY A 377 25.88 -27.95 21.85
CA GLY A 377 25.59 -27.86 20.42
C GLY A 377 25.75 -26.41 19.97
N GLU A 378 26.72 -26.15 19.11
CA GLU A 378 26.74 -24.94 18.28
C GLU A 378 25.39 -24.81 17.55
N PRO A 379 24.79 -23.60 17.44
CA PRO A 379 23.62 -23.42 16.61
C PRO A 379 24.01 -23.70 15.16
N HIS A 380 23.50 -24.81 14.62
CA HIS A 380 23.61 -25.16 13.20
C HIS A 380 23.20 -23.94 12.35
N PRO A 381 23.87 -23.67 11.21
CA PRO A 381 23.44 -22.60 10.32
C PRO A 381 22.11 -22.98 9.68
N GLU A 382 21.01 -22.60 10.33
CA GLU A 382 19.68 -22.64 9.74
C GLU A 382 19.72 -21.87 8.42
N GLN A 383 19.16 -22.49 7.39
CA GLN A 383 19.08 -21.91 6.05
C GLN A 383 18.39 -20.55 6.17
N ARG A 384 19.14 -19.46 5.96
CA ARG A 384 18.56 -18.12 5.88
C ARG A 384 17.60 -18.10 4.70
N ALA A 385 16.31 -18.31 4.99
CA ALA A 385 15.26 -18.25 4.01
C ALA A 385 15.33 -16.90 3.30
N SER A 386 15.23 -16.89 1.97
CA SER A 386 15.22 -15.65 1.21
C SER A 386 14.18 -14.71 1.78
N GLU A 387 14.60 -13.52 2.16
CA GLU A 387 13.70 -12.53 2.72
C GLU A 387 12.68 -12.14 1.65
N VAL A 388 11.45 -12.63 1.86
CA VAL A 388 10.28 -12.39 1.02
C VAL A 388 9.08 -12.13 1.93
N GLU A 389 8.22 -11.22 1.53
CA GLU A 389 6.85 -11.12 2.01
C GLU A 389 5.86 -11.17 0.86
N VAL A 390 4.70 -11.75 1.15
CA VAL A 390 3.49 -11.66 0.32
C VAL A 390 2.37 -11.43 1.32
N ARG A 391 1.76 -10.24 1.28
CA ARG A 391 0.64 -9.87 2.17
C ARG A 391 -0.56 -9.42 1.36
N MET A 392 -1.75 -9.81 1.79
CA MET A 392 -3.01 -9.30 1.24
C MET A 392 -3.21 -7.84 1.69
N ILE A 393 -3.64 -6.96 0.78
CA ILE A 393 -3.91 -5.54 1.03
C ILE A 393 -5.15 -5.06 0.25
N ASP A 394 -5.60 -3.82 0.51
CA ASP A 394 -6.70 -3.13 -0.19
C ASP A 394 -8.10 -3.75 0.02
N PHE A 395 -8.57 -3.77 1.28
CA PHE A 395 -9.81 -4.42 1.70
C PHE A 395 -11.08 -3.54 1.60
N ALA A 396 -11.02 -2.47 0.81
CA ALA A 396 -12.14 -1.55 0.59
C ALA A 396 -13.39 -2.17 -0.06
N HIS A 397 -13.30 -3.40 -0.57
CA HIS A 397 -14.36 -4.13 -1.27
C HIS A 397 -14.41 -5.61 -0.86
N VAL A 398 -14.24 -5.89 0.44
CA VAL A 398 -14.49 -7.23 1.04
C VAL A 398 -15.93 -7.31 1.57
N PHE A 399 -16.57 -8.47 1.37
CA PHE A 399 -17.97 -8.70 1.75
C PHE A 399 -18.14 -10.08 2.42
N PRO A 400 -19.12 -10.23 3.33
CA PRO A 400 -19.56 -11.54 3.78
C PRO A 400 -20.03 -12.42 2.61
N SER A 401 -19.86 -13.72 2.74
CA SER A 401 -20.26 -14.74 1.77
C SER A 401 -20.77 -15.99 2.48
N GLU A 402 -21.47 -16.84 1.71
CA GLU A 402 -21.83 -18.21 2.08
C GLU A 402 -21.11 -19.24 1.17
N SER A 403 -20.27 -18.76 0.25
CA SER A 403 -19.53 -19.55 -0.73
C SER A 403 -18.07 -19.12 -0.85
N GLN A 404 -17.21 -20.06 -1.22
CA GLN A 404 -15.81 -19.81 -1.56
C GLN A 404 -15.67 -18.75 -2.65
N ASP A 405 -14.66 -17.89 -2.54
CA ASP A 405 -14.35 -16.90 -3.57
C ASP A 405 -13.66 -17.54 -4.78
N GLN A 406 -14.46 -18.13 -5.66
CA GLN A 406 -13.98 -18.79 -6.88
C GLN A 406 -13.17 -17.85 -7.79
N GLY A 407 -13.52 -16.56 -7.82
CA GLY A 407 -12.80 -15.57 -8.63
C GLY A 407 -11.39 -15.32 -8.11
N TYR A 408 -11.23 -15.20 -6.79
CA TYR A 408 -9.93 -15.03 -6.14
C TYR A 408 -9.09 -16.32 -6.19
N ILE A 409 -9.71 -17.47 -5.91
CA ILE A 409 -9.08 -18.81 -6.01
C ILE A 409 -8.53 -19.05 -7.43
N TYR A 410 -9.30 -18.71 -8.46
CA TYR A 410 -8.86 -18.78 -9.87
C TYR A 410 -7.62 -17.90 -10.11
N GLY A 411 -7.66 -16.65 -9.67
CA GLY A 411 -6.55 -15.71 -9.81
C GLY A 411 -5.27 -16.17 -9.11
N LEU A 412 -5.38 -16.75 -7.91
CA LEU A 412 -4.26 -17.34 -7.17
C LEU A 412 -3.67 -18.56 -7.89
N LYS A 413 -4.51 -19.45 -8.43
CA LYS A 413 -4.07 -20.65 -9.15
C LYS A 413 -3.31 -20.28 -10.42
N HIS A 414 -3.85 -19.39 -11.25
CA HIS A 414 -3.16 -18.95 -12.46
C HIS A 414 -1.88 -18.15 -12.14
N LEU A 415 -1.87 -17.32 -11.08
CA LEU A 415 -0.63 -16.65 -10.64
C LEU A 415 0.44 -17.67 -10.19
N LEU A 416 0.05 -18.73 -9.48
CA LEU A 416 0.96 -19.82 -9.11
C LEU A 416 1.50 -20.56 -10.34
N GLU A 417 0.67 -20.86 -11.33
CA GLU A 417 1.09 -21.47 -12.59
C GLU A 417 2.13 -20.61 -13.32
N VAL A 418 1.91 -19.30 -13.44
CA VAL A 418 2.86 -18.38 -14.08
C VAL A 418 4.16 -18.27 -13.26
N LEU A 419 4.10 -18.17 -11.93
CA LEU A 419 5.29 -18.19 -11.07
C LEU A 419 6.08 -19.51 -11.20
N GLN A 420 5.39 -20.64 -11.30
CA GLN A 420 6.01 -21.95 -11.53
C GLN A 420 6.66 -22.03 -12.92
N GLN A 421 6.03 -21.50 -13.98
CA GLN A 421 6.68 -21.41 -15.30
C GLN A 421 7.99 -20.64 -15.22
N ILE A 422 8.00 -19.45 -14.60
CA ILE A 422 9.19 -18.60 -14.45
C ILE A 422 10.29 -19.30 -13.63
N LEU A 423 9.93 -20.08 -12.60
CA LEU A 423 10.91 -20.82 -11.80
C LEU A 423 11.67 -21.89 -12.63
N HIS A 424 11.01 -22.47 -13.63
CA HIS A 424 11.55 -23.54 -14.48
C HIS A 424 12.15 -23.05 -15.82
N GLN A 425 12.10 -21.73 -16.10
CA GLN A 425 12.92 -21.08 -17.14
C GLN A 425 14.40 -21.08 -16.78
#